data_AF-A0AB39KQX5-F1
#
_entry.id   AF-A0AB39KQX5-F1
#
_cell.length_a   1.000
_cell.length_b   1.000
_cell.length_c   1.000
_cell.angle_alpha   90.00
_cell.angle_beta   90.00
_cell.angle_gamma   90.00
#
_symmetry.space_group_name_H-M   'P 1'
#
loop_
_entity.id
_entity.type
_entity.pdbx_description
1 polymer ?
#
loop_
_entity_poly.entity_id
_entity_poly.type
_entity_poly.pdbx_seq_one_letter_code
_entity_poly.pdbx_strand_id
1 'polypeptide(L)'
;MNWGLFALTVSAVLFAGWVVLAFRRRWSPVGLIASFACLLAAALNSAAPFRGAIDPAYMGYVFGYLAADKGLAVTLLAGPVLLGGAAAAYIAVTRRTGPLLWVVSAVCGSLAIILGGPWLRTAVTDPASNSIQFGEYLTLPGLLSTALLFVLLILPFIAGAIWAARGAVRPATA
;
A
#
# COMPACT_ATOMS: atom_id res chain seq x y z
N MET A 1 5.65 -19.84 16.25
CA MET A 1 5.41 -18.38 16.41
C MET A 1 4.05 -18.03 15.81
N ASN A 2 3.24 -17.21 16.48
CA ASN A 2 1.96 -16.77 15.93
C ASN A 2 2.19 -15.54 15.03
N TRP A 3 2.19 -15.76 13.71
CA TRP A 3 2.48 -14.73 12.71
C TRP A 3 1.39 -13.65 12.61
N GLY A 4 0.14 -13.98 12.93
CA GLY A 4 -0.94 -12.99 12.97
C GLY A 4 -0.72 -11.96 14.10
N LEU A 5 -0.33 -12.43 15.28
CA LEU A 5 0.02 -11.56 16.41
C LEU A 5 1.27 -10.72 16.11
N PHE A 6 2.26 -11.29 15.42
CA PHE A 6 3.43 -10.53 14.96
C PHE A 6 3.01 -9.40 13.99
N ALA A 7 2.23 -9.72 12.95
CA ALA A 7 1.73 -8.74 11.99
C ALA A 7 0.94 -7.61 12.69
N LEU A 8 0.06 -7.99 13.62
CA LEU A 8 -0.75 -7.06 14.39
C LEU A 8 0.12 -6.12 15.23
N THR A 9 1.15 -6.66 15.89
CA THR A 9 2.06 -5.87 16.72
C THR A 9 2.84 -4.85 15.89
N VAL A 10 3.43 -5.28 14.77
CA VAL A 10 4.16 -4.38 13.86
C VAL A 10 3.21 -3.32 13.30
N SER A 11 2.02 -3.72 12.86
CA SER A 11 1.00 -2.80 12.33
C SER A 11 0.52 -1.80 13.37
N ALA A 12 0.34 -2.21 14.63
CA ALA A 12 -0.06 -1.34 15.73
C ALA A 12 1.02 -0.29 16.04
N VAL A 13 2.29 -0.68 16.05
CA VAL A 13 3.41 0.26 16.25
C VAL A 13 3.47 1.27 15.10
N LEU A 14 3.38 0.81 13.85
CA LEU A 14 3.35 1.69 12.68
C LEU A 14 2.17 2.67 12.74
N PHE A 15 0.98 2.16 13.06
CA PHE A 15 -0.23 2.96 13.18
C PHE A 15 -0.15 3.99 14.31
N ALA A 16 0.32 3.61 15.50
CA ALA A 16 0.50 4.53 16.61
C ALA A 16 1.45 5.68 16.26
N GLY A 17 2.59 5.37 15.63
CA GLY A 17 3.52 6.40 15.14
C GLY A 17 2.88 7.32 14.11
N TRP A 18 2.10 6.78 13.19
CA TRP A 18 1.40 7.56 12.17
C TRP A 18 0.35 8.48 12.80
N VAL A 19 -0.46 7.97 13.73
CA VAL A 19 -1.47 8.73 14.47
C VAL A 19 -0.85 9.92 15.21
N VAL A 20 0.25 9.68 15.93
CA VAL A 20 0.98 10.75 16.65
C VAL A 20 1.41 11.85 15.69
N LEU A 21 1.90 11.51 14.50
CA LEU A 21 2.33 12.50 13.51
C LEU A 21 1.14 13.19 12.82
N ALA A 22 0.07 12.47 12.52
CA ALA A 22 -1.14 13.00 11.92
C ALA A 22 -1.80 14.07 12.81
N PHE A 23 -1.75 13.90 14.13
CA PHE A 23 -2.23 14.90 15.09
C PHE A 23 -1.26 16.06 15.33
N ARG A 24 0.05 15.84 15.19
CA ARG A 24 1.08 16.86 15.49
C ARG A 24 1.46 17.75 14.31
N ARG A 25 1.12 17.38 13.08
CA ARG A 25 1.60 18.06 11.86
C ARG A 25 0.44 18.63 11.04
N ARG A 26 0.74 19.68 10.27
CA ARG A 26 -0.17 20.23 9.26
C ARG A 26 -0.03 19.46 7.96
N TRP A 27 -0.99 18.59 7.66
CA TRP A 27 -1.01 17.78 6.45
C TRP A 27 -1.80 18.45 5.32
N SER A 28 -1.64 17.95 4.10
CA SER A 28 -2.62 18.16 3.02
C SER A 28 -3.62 17.01 3.05
N PRO A 29 -4.91 17.21 2.69
CA PRO A 29 -5.88 16.11 2.67
C PRO A 29 -5.43 14.93 1.80
N VAL A 30 -4.87 15.23 0.62
CA VAL A 30 -4.34 14.21 -0.29
C VAL A 30 -3.13 13.49 0.31
N GLY A 31 -2.23 14.22 0.98
CA GLY A 31 -1.07 13.65 1.66
C GLY A 31 -1.47 12.75 2.81
N LEU A 32 -2.51 13.10 3.57
CA LEU A 32 -3.05 12.26 4.65
C LEU A 32 -3.62 10.94 4.09
N ILE A 33 -4.47 11.03 3.05
CA ILE A 33 -5.05 9.85 2.39
C ILE A 33 -3.95 8.94 1.81
N ALA A 34 -3.01 9.51 1.05
CA ALA A 34 -1.90 8.76 0.48
C ALA A 34 -1.02 8.13 1.57
N SER A 35 -0.75 8.87 2.66
CA SER A 35 0.04 8.35 3.78
C SER A 35 -0.62 7.15 4.43
N PHE A 36 -1.92 7.20 4.64
CA PHE A 36 -2.68 6.11 5.25
C PHE A 36 -2.74 4.89 4.32
N ALA A 37 -2.92 5.11 3.01
CA ALA A 37 -2.88 4.02 2.03
C ALA A 37 -1.52 3.30 1.99
N CYS A 38 -0.41 4.04 2.00
CA CYS A 38 0.94 3.47 2.08
C CYS A 38 1.18 2.73 3.40
N LEU A 39 0.67 3.27 4.51
CA LEU A 39 0.75 2.61 5.82
C LEU A 39 -0.01 1.29 5.81
N LEU A 40 -1.21 1.26 5.24
CA LEU A 40 -2.01 0.05 5.11
C LEU A 40 -1.31 -1.00 4.26
N ALA A 41 -0.73 -0.60 3.12
CA ALA A 41 0.07 -1.50 2.29
C ALA A 41 1.25 -2.09 3.08
N ALA A 42 1.94 -1.28 3.89
CA ALA A 42 3.02 -1.75 4.75
C ALA A 42 2.51 -2.72 5.84
N ALA A 43 1.40 -2.40 6.50
CA ALA A 43 0.79 -3.21 7.55
C ALA A 43 0.37 -4.60 7.03
N LEU A 44 -0.30 -4.65 5.87
CA LEU A 44 -0.69 -5.91 5.21
C LEU A 44 0.51 -6.78 4.84
N ASN A 45 1.68 -6.18 4.66
CA ASN A 45 2.93 -6.84 4.30
C ASN A 45 3.88 -7.04 5.48
N SER A 46 3.47 -6.73 6.71
CA SER A 46 4.36 -6.64 7.86
C SER A 46 4.97 -7.98 8.31
N ALA A 47 4.25 -9.09 8.18
CA ALA A 47 4.76 -10.41 8.58
C ALA A 47 5.48 -11.18 7.46
N ALA A 48 5.05 -10.99 6.21
CA ALA A 48 5.52 -11.76 5.06
C ALA A 48 7.06 -11.78 4.89
N PRO A 49 7.79 -10.64 4.99
CA PRO A 49 9.21 -10.66 4.72
C PRO A 49 10.02 -11.36 5.81
N PHE A 50 9.62 -11.23 7.07
CA PHE A 50 10.27 -11.92 8.18
C PHE A 50 10.00 -13.41 8.14
N ARG A 51 8.76 -13.80 7.83
CA ARG A 51 8.41 -15.21 7.68
C ARG A 51 9.15 -15.87 6.53
N GLY A 52 9.17 -15.26 5.35
CA GLY A 52 9.91 -15.78 4.20
C GLY A 52 11.42 -15.95 4.47
N ALA A 53 11.99 -15.13 5.35
CA ALA A 53 13.42 -15.19 5.68
C ALA A 53 13.77 -16.36 6.60
N ILE A 54 12.83 -16.80 7.45
CA ILE A 54 13.08 -17.83 8.47
C ILE A 54 12.37 -19.15 8.22
N ASP A 55 11.37 -19.18 7.33
CA ASP A 55 10.59 -20.35 6.97
C ASP A 55 10.67 -20.57 5.44
N PRO A 56 11.59 -21.42 4.96
CA PRO A 56 11.72 -21.75 3.54
C PRO A 56 10.46 -22.40 2.95
N ALA A 57 9.60 -22.98 3.79
CA ALA A 57 8.33 -23.58 3.39
C ALA A 57 7.16 -22.59 3.43
N TYR A 58 7.41 -21.31 3.73
CA TYR A 58 6.36 -20.30 3.73
C TYR A 58 5.68 -20.23 2.36
N MET A 59 4.36 -20.41 2.39
CA MET A 59 3.48 -20.35 1.22
C MET A 59 3.74 -19.06 0.43
N GLY A 60 3.65 -19.19 -0.89
CA GLY A 60 3.92 -18.10 -1.81
C GLY A 60 3.13 -16.84 -1.54
N TYR A 61 3.64 -15.75 -2.08
CA TYR A 61 3.14 -14.41 -1.88
C TYR A 61 2.54 -13.90 -3.19
N VAL A 62 1.32 -13.39 -3.13
CA VAL A 62 0.67 -12.72 -4.26
C VAL A 62 0.14 -11.37 -3.80
N PHE A 63 0.60 -10.31 -4.45
CA PHE A 63 0.18 -8.93 -4.20
C PHE A 63 0.20 -8.16 -5.51
N GLY A 64 -0.93 -8.15 -6.21
CA GLY A 64 -1.01 -7.58 -7.55
C GLY A 64 -0.09 -8.31 -8.53
N TYR A 65 0.77 -7.58 -9.25
CA TYR A 65 1.81 -8.17 -10.11
C TYR A 65 2.97 -8.84 -9.35
N LEU A 66 3.10 -8.64 -8.04
CA LEU A 66 4.13 -9.32 -7.27
C LEU A 66 3.67 -10.74 -6.96
N ALA A 67 4.39 -11.72 -7.50
CA ALA A 67 4.22 -13.13 -7.19
C ALA A 67 5.57 -13.72 -6.78
N ALA A 68 5.62 -14.43 -5.65
CA ALA A 68 6.80 -15.16 -5.21
C ALA A 68 6.41 -16.58 -4.82
N ASP A 69 7.20 -17.57 -5.25
CA ASP A 69 6.89 -18.97 -5.00
C ASP A 69 6.95 -19.34 -3.52
N LYS A 70 8.10 -19.18 -2.85
CA LYS A 70 8.31 -19.55 -1.43
C LYS A 70 9.53 -18.84 -0.83
N GLY A 71 9.63 -18.85 0.50
CA GLY A 71 10.87 -18.53 1.23
C GLY A 71 11.42 -17.14 0.93
N LEU A 72 12.74 -17.04 0.65
CA LEU A 72 13.45 -15.76 0.48
C LEU A 72 12.90 -14.86 -0.63
N ALA A 73 12.28 -15.44 -1.67
CA ALA A 73 11.65 -14.66 -2.73
C ALA A 73 10.50 -13.78 -2.16
N VAL A 74 9.76 -14.29 -1.17
CA VAL A 74 8.72 -13.52 -0.48
C VAL A 74 9.33 -12.35 0.28
N THR A 75 10.47 -12.55 0.93
CA THR A 75 11.20 -11.47 1.63
C THR A 75 11.62 -10.35 0.68
N LEU A 76 12.15 -10.71 -0.48
CA LEU A 76 12.63 -9.74 -1.46
C LEU A 76 11.48 -8.92 -2.09
N LEU A 77 10.27 -9.47 -2.19
CA LEU A 77 9.12 -8.74 -2.74
C LEU A 77 8.32 -7.98 -1.68
N ALA A 78 8.01 -8.62 -0.54
CA ALA A 78 7.22 -8.00 0.53
C ALA A 78 8.02 -6.99 1.35
N GLY A 79 9.35 -7.16 1.46
CA GLY A 79 10.23 -6.28 2.22
C GLY A 79 10.23 -4.83 1.70
N PRO A 80 10.44 -4.59 0.40
CA PRO A 80 10.33 -3.26 -0.19
C PRO A 80 8.94 -2.64 -0.04
N VAL A 81 7.86 -3.43 -0.09
CA VAL A 81 6.50 -2.93 0.14
C VAL A 81 6.33 -2.48 1.59
N LEU A 82 6.82 -3.26 2.56
CA LEU A 82 6.81 -2.91 3.98
C LEU A 82 7.62 -1.63 4.25
N LEU A 83 8.90 -1.63 3.87
CA LEU A 83 9.82 -0.53 4.18
C LEU A 83 9.50 0.73 3.38
N GLY A 84 9.25 0.58 2.07
CA GLY A 84 8.88 1.67 1.18
C GLY A 84 7.52 2.26 1.54
N GLY A 85 6.52 1.42 1.82
CA GLY A 85 5.20 1.85 2.27
C GLY A 85 5.25 2.61 3.60
N ALA A 86 5.99 2.11 4.60
CA ALA A 86 6.16 2.79 5.88
C ALA A 86 6.89 4.13 5.71
N ALA A 87 8.02 4.15 5.00
CA ALA A 87 8.77 5.38 4.75
C ALA A 87 7.93 6.42 4.00
N ALA A 88 7.24 6.01 2.93
CA ALA A 88 6.36 6.89 2.17
C ALA A 88 5.20 7.42 3.04
N ALA A 89 4.60 6.59 3.89
CA ALA A 89 3.56 7.01 4.81
C ALA A 89 4.04 8.14 5.75
N TYR A 90 5.19 7.94 6.40
CA TYR A 90 5.73 8.92 7.33
C TYR A 90 6.20 10.21 6.64
N ILE A 91 6.76 10.11 5.44
CA ILE A 91 7.14 11.29 4.66
C ILE A 91 5.87 12.05 4.23
N ALA A 92 4.87 11.36 3.68
CA ALA A 92 3.65 11.97 3.17
C ALA A 92 2.83 12.68 4.26
N VAL A 93 2.76 12.14 5.47
CA VAL A 93 2.03 12.78 6.58
C VAL A 93 2.79 13.99 7.16
N THR A 94 4.11 14.05 7.03
CA THR A 94 4.94 15.09 7.63
C THR A 94 5.36 16.22 6.68
N ARG A 95 5.28 16.01 5.36
CA ARG A 95 5.79 16.94 4.34
C ARG A 95 4.69 17.41 3.40
N ARG A 96 4.79 18.67 2.95
CA ARG A 96 3.90 19.25 1.92
C ARG A 96 4.65 19.62 0.64
N THR A 97 5.94 19.91 0.75
CA THR A 97 6.86 20.18 -0.37
C THR A 97 8.25 19.62 -0.07
N GLY A 98 9.11 19.55 -1.08
CA GLY A 98 10.51 19.18 -0.96
C GLY A 98 10.87 17.80 -1.53
N PRO A 99 12.17 17.52 -1.74
CA PRO A 99 12.63 16.44 -2.60
C PRO A 99 12.30 15.03 -2.08
N LEU A 100 12.11 14.86 -0.77
CA LEU A 100 11.70 13.56 -0.20
C LEU A 100 10.34 13.08 -0.71
N LEU A 101 9.49 13.97 -1.23
CA LEU A 101 8.23 13.58 -1.86
C LEU A 101 8.44 12.79 -3.16
N TRP A 102 9.64 12.79 -3.77
CA TRP A 102 9.94 11.85 -4.85
C TRP A 102 9.85 10.39 -4.40
N VAL A 103 10.23 10.09 -3.15
CA VAL A 103 10.09 8.74 -2.57
C VAL A 103 8.61 8.36 -2.48
N VAL A 104 7.78 9.26 -1.96
CA VAL A 104 6.33 9.06 -1.89
C VAL A 104 5.76 8.84 -3.29
N SER A 105 6.16 9.68 -4.26
CA SER A 105 5.70 9.56 -5.63
C SER A 105 6.05 8.21 -6.26
N ALA A 106 7.29 7.77 -6.09
CA ALA A 106 7.76 6.49 -6.61
C ALA A 106 7.00 5.33 -5.96
N VAL A 107 6.91 5.28 -4.62
CA VAL A 107 6.22 4.21 -3.90
C VAL A 107 4.73 4.16 -4.26
N CYS A 108 4.04 5.29 -4.23
CA CYS A 108 2.63 5.37 -4.61
C CYS A 108 2.43 4.96 -6.08
N GLY A 109 3.27 5.45 -7.00
CA GLY A 109 3.19 5.10 -8.42
C GLY A 109 3.39 3.60 -8.64
N SER A 110 4.40 3.01 -7.99
CA SER A 110 4.64 1.56 -8.04
C SER A 110 3.47 0.76 -7.47
N LEU A 111 2.92 1.14 -6.31
CA LEU A 111 1.78 0.45 -5.70
C LEU A 111 0.52 0.57 -6.57
N ALA A 112 0.28 1.73 -7.19
CA ALA A 112 -0.82 1.92 -8.14
C ALA A 112 -0.70 0.97 -9.34
N ILE A 113 0.51 0.80 -9.89
CA ILE A 113 0.75 -0.12 -11.02
C ILE A 113 0.63 -1.58 -10.57
N ILE A 114 1.28 -1.95 -9.47
CA ILE A 114 1.32 -3.32 -8.96
C ILE A 114 -0.09 -3.81 -8.64
N LEU A 115 -0.88 -3.01 -7.90
CA LEU A 115 -2.24 -3.39 -7.51
C LEU A 115 -3.24 -3.15 -8.63
N GLY A 116 -3.13 -2.02 -9.32
CA GLY A 116 -4.12 -1.59 -10.29
C GLY A 116 -3.99 -2.27 -11.65
N GLY A 117 -2.80 -2.71 -12.05
CA GLY A 117 -2.58 -3.30 -13.36
C GLY A 117 -3.32 -4.63 -13.59
N PRO A 118 -3.20 -5.65 -12.72
CA PRO A 118 -3.94 -6.90 -12.86
C PRO A 118 -5.45 -6.66 -12.87
N TRP A 119 -5.91 -5.79 -11.96
CA TRP A 119 -7.32 -5.43 -11.84
C TRP A 119 -7.84 -4.68 -13.08
N LEU A 120 -7.05 -3.76 -13.64
CA LEU A 120 -7.43 -3.04 -14.85
C LEU A 120 -7.49 -3.99 -16.04
N ARG A 121 -6.54 -4.94 -16.11
CA ARG A 121 -6.55 -5.99 -17.12
C ARG A 121 -7.85 -6.81 -17.01
N THR A 122 -8.20 -7.32 -15.83
CA THR A 122 -9.43 -8.11 -15.67
C THR A 122 -10.68 -7.27 -15.94
N ALA A 123 -10.72 -6.01 -15.49
CA ALA A 123 -11.83 -5.10 -15.77
C ALA A 123 -12.06 -4.84 -17.26
N VAL A 124 -11.01 -4.96 -18.10
CA VAL A 124 -11.10 -4.78 -19.55
C VAL A 124 -11.38 -6.11 -20.27
N THR A 125 -10.73 -7.21 -19.86
CA THR A 125 -10.80 -8.48 -20.58
C THR A 125 -11.95 -9.38 -20.13
N ASP A 126 -12.29 -9.37 -18.84
CA ASP A 126 -13.38 -10.15 -18.25
C ASP A 126 -13.94 -9.44 -17.00
N PRO A 127 -14.79 -8.41 -17.19
CA PRO A 127 -15.32 -7.61 -16.09
C PRO A 127 -16.14 -8.44 -15.07
N ALA A 128 -16.71 -9.57 -15.49
CA ALA A 128 -17.52 -10.43 -14.64
C ALA A 128 -16.68 -11.19 -13.60
N SER A 129 -15.39 -11.38 -13.87
CA SER A 129 -14.44 -12.00 -12.93
C SER A 129 -14.16 -11.14 -11.69
N ASN A 130 -14.37 -9.82 -11.77
CA ASN A 130 -14.16 -8.91 -10.65
C ASN A 130 -15.35 -8.98 -9.69
N SER A 131 -15.19 -9.68 -8.57
CA SER A 131 -16.18 -9.69 -7.49
C SER A 131 -15.54 -9.46 -6.13
N ILE A 132 -16.27 -8.81 -5.23
CA ILE A 132 -15.88 -8.71 -3.81
C ILE A 132 -16.83 -9.60 -3.04
N GLN A 133 -16.27 -10.58 -2.32
CA GLN A 133 -17.04 -11.46 -1.46
C GLN A 133 -16.90 -11.01 0.00
N PHE A 134 -18.01 -10.59 0.61
CA PHE A 134 -18.09 -10.16 2.01
C PHE A 134 -18.60 -11.29 2.94
N GLY A 135 -18.69 -12.52 2.43
CA GLY A 135 -19.19 -13.71 3.12
C GLY A 135 -19.97 -14.62 2.17
N GLU A 136 -20.62 -15.65 2.72
CA GLU A 136 -21.39 -16.61 1.91
C GLU A 136 -22.61 -15.98 1.21
N TYR A 137 -23.15 -14.88 1.73
CA TYR A 137 -24.43 -14.31 1.28
C TYR A 137 -24.31 -12.94 0.63
N LEU A 138 -23.13 -12.33 0.58
CA LEU A 138 -22.95 -11.00 0.03
C LEU A 138 -21.75 -10.97 -0.91
N THR A 139 -22.03 -11.05 -2.20
CA THR A 139 -21.07 -10.86 -3.28
C THR A 139 -21.47 -9.61 -4.05
N LEU A 140 -20.56 -8.65 -4.17
CA LEU A 140 -20.73 -7.52 -5.09
C LEU A 140 -20.10 -7.90 -6.44
N PRO A 141 -20.88 -8.13 -7.51
CA PRO A 141 -20.34 -8.49 -8.80
C PRO A 141 -20.00 -7.29 -9.70
N GLY A 142 -19.10 -7.53 -10.65
CA GLY A 142 -18.97 -6.76 -11.89
C GLY A 142 -18.43 -5.34 -11.73
N LEU A 143 -19.18 -4.36 -12.24
CA LEU A 143 -18.72 -2.97 -12.34
C LEU A 143 -18.68 -2.25 -10.99
N LEU A 144 -19.56 -2.62 -10.04
CA LEU A 144 -19.61 -1.97 -8.73
C LEU A 144 -18.42 -2.36 -7.85
N SER A 145 -18.08 -3.65 -7.79
CA SER A 145 -16.85 -4.14 -7.16
C SER A 145 -15.62 -3.50 -7.77
N THR A 146 -15.59 -3.43 -9.11
CA THR A 146 -14.56 -2.75 -9.89
C THR A 146 -14.41 -1.30 -9.42
N ALA A 147 -15.46 -0.49 -9.48
CA ALA A 147 -15.41 0.91 -9.05
C ALA A 147 -14.97 1.07 -7.58
N LEU A 148 -15.47 0.23 -6.67
CA LEU A 148 -15.09 0.27 -5.25
C LEU A 148 -13.61 -0.06 -5.04
N LEU A 149 -13.09 -1.12 -5.67
CA LEU A 149 -11.68 -1.49 -5.59
C LEU A 149 -10.80 -0.38 -6.17
N PHE A 150 -11.22 0.25 -7.27
CA PHE A 150 -10.49 1.38 -7.82
C PHE A 150 -10.42 2.55 -6.85
N VAL A 151 -11.57 3.00 -6.35
CA VAL A 151 -11.66 4.16 -5.46
C VAL A 151 -10.93 3.92 -4.14
N LEU A 152 -11.02 2.71 -3.58
CA LEU A 152 -10.47 2.40 -2.25
C LEU A 152 -9.02 1.93 -2.29
N LEU A 153 -8.59 1.22 -3.34
CA LEU A 153 -7.29 0.55 -3.38
C LEU A 153 -6.31 1.11 -4.42
N ILE A 154 -6.77 1.87 -5.42
CA ILE A 154 -5.89 2.35 -6.51
C ILE A 154 -5.82 3.88 -6.51
N LEU A 155 -6.97 4.55 -6.44
CA LEU A 155 -7.07 6.01 -6.50
C LEU A 155 -6.24 6.73 -5.42
N PRO A 156 -6.16 6.26 -4.16
CA PRO A 156 -5.32 6.90 -3.15
C PRO A 156 -3.84 6.94 -3.55
N PHE A 157 -3.35 5.88 -4.20
CA PHE A 157 -1.97 5.80 -4.68
C PHE A 157 -1.75 6.68 -5.92
N ILE A 158 -2.68 6.71 -6.88
CA ILE A 158 -2.59 7.62 -8.04
C ILE A 158 -2.56 9.08 -7.57
N ALA A 159 -3.52 9.46 -6.74
CA ALA A 159 -3.61 10.80 -6.19
C ALA A 159 -2.36 11.16 -5.38
N GLY A 160 -1.88 10.22 -4.55
CA GLY A 160 -0.65 10.37 -3.78
C GLY A 160 0.57 10.57 -4.67
N ALA A 161 0.71 9.81 -5.75
CA ALA A 161 1.83 9.92 -6.68
C ALA A 161 1.87 11.29 -7.36
N ILE A 162 0.74 11.72 -7.92
CA ILE A 162 0.63 13.02 -8.61
C ILE A 162 0.85 14.18 -7.63
N TRP A 163 0.25 14.13 -6.44
CA TRP A 163 0.42 15.14 -5.41
C TRP A 163 1.88 15.25 -4.97
N ALA A 164 2.52 14.11 -4.70
CA ALA A 164 3.88 14.06 -4.22
C ALA A 164 4.88 14.55 -5.28
N ALA A 165 4.73 14.14 -6.54
CA ALA A 165 5.55 14.63 -7.65
C ALA A 165 5.48 16.16 -7.78
N ARG A 166 4.26 16.72 -7.73
CA ARG A 166 4.06 18.18 -7.77
C ARG A 166 4.65 18.89 -6.55
N GLY A 167 4.54 18.28 -5.37
CA GLY A 167 5.14 18.81 -4.14
C GLY A 167 6.67 18.73 -4.13
N ALA A 168 7.25 17.74 -4.80
CA ALA A 168 8.69 17.50 -4.82
C ALA A 168 9.46 18.57 -5.61
N VAL A 169 8.84 19.12 -6.66
CA VAL A 169 9.43 20.17 -7.51
C VAL A 169 9.30 21.56 -6.88
N ARG A 170 8.41 21.73 -5.88
CA ARG A 170 8.26 23.02 -5.20
C ARG A 170 9.42 23.25 -4.23
N PRO A 171 9.96 24.48 -4.16
CA PRO A 171 10.93 24.83 -3.15
C PRO A 171 10.38 24.52 -1.75
N ALA A 172 11.23 24.02 -0.86
CA ALA A 172 10.86 23.89 0.54
C ALA A 172 10.60 25.30 1.09
N THR A 173 9.34 25.61 1.40
CA THR A 173 9.04 26.82 2.16
C THR A 173 9.58 26.59 3.56
N ALA A 174 10.63 27.33 3.92
CA ALA A 174 11.24 27.31 5.25
C ALA A 174 10.22 27.67 6.33
#